data_AF-A0A3N5QXQ3-F1
#
_entry.id   AF-A0A3N5QXQ3-F1
#
_cell.length_a   1.000
_cell.length_b   1.000
_cell.length_c   1.000
_cell.angle_alpha   90.00
_cell.angle_beta   90.00
_cell.angle_gamma   90.00
#
_symmetry.space_group_name_H-M   'P 1'
#
loop_
_entity.id
_entity.type
_entity.pdbx_description
1 polymer ?
#
loop_
_entity_poly.entity_id
_entity_poly.type
_entity_poly.pdbx_seq_one_letter_code
_entity_poly.pdbx_strand_id
1 'polypeptide(L)'
;MLSKVEQYYLDKSGKELNYPPTEKIPIVQVGNFPELGKLTALRFIEWVQQNPDGVISLPTGKTPEHFIKWVANIIKNWEQTDIQEELKKVGIDGKNKPVFNKLRFVQIDEFYPIDSFQHNSFYYYIQKYYFNNLGLNEKLGLFINVNEIGTAENLSLDEIFPDKVVDLSLRTRYASSREERLQKQTIEIVDEFCTNYERKIREMGGIGFFLGGIGPDGHIGFNIKGSDHFSTTRLIHTNYETQAAASSDLGGIEIARNRLVITIGLETITYKKDAVAIIIAAGEAKANIVRDSIENSYTNQYPATVLQRLKNARFYLTNGAALRLLERRYRDVEKEEKVSRVSIERAIINLCVEKNKSLLELSEDDYQNDRFGKLILEKTGQPHDEISKTIYNSVIKKFEDGMKYFDNEVFMHSGPHHDDIMLGYLPLINHLVRNPNNKHYFATLTSGFTAVTNSYMLELLQDLKLHLAIGEFRARFSDHYFSPSFVEGKNRDVNLYLDGIAARSKTLKREAISRRLLRNI
;
A
#
# COMPACT_ATOMS: atom_id res chain seq x y z
N MET A 1 -19.54 19.89 2.01
CA MET A 1 -20.40 20.14 0.82
C MET A 1 -19.94 19.15 -0.23
N LEU A 2 -20.85 18.55 -0.99
CA LEU A 2 -20.46 17.64 -2.07
C LEU A 2 -19.79 18.46 -3.18
N SER A 3 -18.62 18.03 -3.63
CA SER A 3 -17.90 18.72 -4.71
C SER A 3 -18.41 18.31 -6.10
N LYS A 4 -18.09 19.10 -7.14
CA LYS A 4 -18.51 18.78 -8.51
C LYS A 4 -17.82 17.51 -9.02
N VAL A 5 -16.54 17.35 -8.66
CA VAL A 5 -15.78 16.14 -8.98
C VAL A 5 -16.42 14.91 -8.35
N GLU A 6 -16.74 14.96 -7.05
CA GLU A 6 -17.38 13.84 -6.38
C GLU A 6 -18.77 13.55 -6.96
N GLN A 7 -19.57 14.57 -7.26
CA GLN A 7 -20.88 14.41 -7.90
C GLN A 7 -20.75 13.64 -9.23
N TYR A 8 -19.81 14.02 -10.10
CA TYR A 8 -19.58 13.33 -11.36
C TYR A 8 -19.28 11.83 -11.16
N TYR A 9 -18.47 11.47 -10.17
CA TYR A 9 -18.14 10.07 -9.89
C TYR A 9 -19.27 9.29 -9.22
N LEU A 10 -20.12 9.95 -8.42
CA LEU A 10 -21.35 9.35 -7.90
C LEU A 10 -22.34 9.06 -9.03
N ASP A 11 -22.57 10.03 -9.91
CA ASP A 11 -23.43 9.89 -11.08
C ASP A 11 -22.92 8.77 -12.01
N LYS A 12 -21.62 8.76 -12.28
CA LYS A 12 -20.96 7.73 -13.11
C LYS A 12 -21.09 6.33 -12.51
N SER A 13 -20.98 6.20 -11.18
CA SER A 13 -21.08 4.91 -10.50
C SER A 13 -22.52 4.48 -10.21
N GLY A 14 -23.48 5.41 -10.29
CA GLY A 14 -24.87 5.19 -9.90
C GLY A 14 -25.04 4.90 -8.41
N LYS A 15 -24.08 5.31 -7.56
CA LYS A 15 -24.07 5.04 -6.12
C LYS A 15 -24.33 6.30 -5.31
N GLU A 16 -24.96 6.13 -4.16
CA GLU A 16 -25.09 7.20 -3.17
C GLU A 16 -23.77 7.49 -2.47
N LEU A 17 -23.63 8.74 -2.03
CA LEU A 17 -22.49 9.19 -1.24
C LEU A 17 -22.39 8.46 0.11
N ASN A 18 -23.52 8.10 0.71
CA ASN A 18 -23.61 7.37 1.97
C ASN A 18 -24.93 6.57 2.02
N TYR A 19 -24.88 5.34 2.52
CA TYR A 19 -26.04 4.54 2.91
C TYR A 19 -26.19 4.43 4.45
N PRO A 20 -26.95 5.33 5.10
CA PRO A 20 -27.19 5.27 6.54
C PRO A 20 -28.20 4.16 6.91
N PRO A 21 -28.17 3.63 8.15
CA PRO A 21 -27.27 4.01 9.26
C PRO A 21 -25.92 3.27 9.25
N THR A 22 -25.70 2.36 8.30
CA THR A 22 -24.54 1.46 8.26
C THR A 22 -23.24 2.23 8.02
N GLU A 23 -23.22 3.13 7.04
CA GLU A 23 -22.03 3.91 6.69
C GLU A 23 -21.95 5.21 7.50
N LYS A 24 -20.95 5.32 8.39
CA LYS A 24 -20.75 6.53 9.22
C LYS A 24 -19.83 7.55 8.59
N ILE A 25 -19.08 7.15 7.56
CA ILE A 25 -18.20 8.04 6.78
C ILE A 25 -18.58 7.91 5.30
N PRO A 26 -18.80 9.02 4.58
CA PRO A 26 -19.22 8.95 3.18
C PRO A 26 -18.12 8.45 2.23
N ILE A 27 -18.53 7.83 1.12
CA ILE A 27 -17.66 7.10 0.19
C ILE A 27 -17.90 7.54 -1.25
N VAL A 28 -16.82 7.61 -2.03
CA VAL A 28 -16.88 7.62 -3.51
C VAL A 28 -16.13 6.38 -4.02
N GLN A 29 -16.78 5.60 -4.88
CA GLN A 29 -16.26 4.31 -5.35
C GLN A 29 -15.95 4.37 -6.85
N VAL A 30 -14.83 3.78 -7.25
CA VAL A 30 -14.35 3.72 -8.64
C VAL A 30 -13.93 2.31 -9.04
N GLY A 31 -13.82 2.06 -10.35
CA GLY A 31 -13.62 0.72 -10.87
C GLY A 31 -12.23 0.16 -10.60
N ASN A 32 -11.20 1.00 -10.62
CA ASN A 32 -9.81 0.56 -10.60
C ASN A 32 -8.85 1.59 -9.97
N PHE A 33 -7.60 1.16 -9.78
CA PHE A 33 -6.58 1.93 -9.09
C PHE A 33 -6.09 3.19 -9.85
N PRO A 34 -5.88 3.17 -11.19
CA PRO A 34 -5.63 4.39 -11.96
C PRO A 34 -6.76 5.42 -11.87
N GLU A 35 -8.02 4.98 -11.90
CA GLU A 35 -9.19 5.84 -11.76
C GLU A 35 -9.30 6.44 -10.36
N LEU A 36 -8.91 5.69 -9.32
CA LEU A 36 -8.82 6.19 -7.95
C LEU A 36 -7.84 7.36 -7.84
N GLY A 37 -6.66 7.22 -8.45
CA GLY A 37 -5.69 8.31 -8.52
C GLY A 37 -6.23 9.52 -9.28
N LYS A 38 -6.96 9.30 -10.37
CA LYS A 38 -7.56 10.38 -11.19
C LYS A 38 -8.63 11.16 -10.42
N LEU A 39 -9.58 10.47 -9.79
CA LEU A 39 -10.59 11.07 -8.92
C LEU A 39 -9.94 11.95 -7.85
N THR A 40 -8.94 11.39 -7.16
CA THR A 40 -8.22 12.07 -6.08
C THR A 40 -7.49 13.32 -6.59
N ALA A 41 -6.85 13.23 -7.76
CA ALA A 41 -6.13 14.34 -8.38
C ALA A 41 -7.08 15.47 -8.79
N LEU A 42 -8.19 15.14 -9.45
CA LEU A 42 -9.19 16.12 -9.86
C LEU A 42 -9.81 16.83 -8.66
N ARG A 43 -10.16 16.08 -7.60
CA ARG A 43 -10.68 16.68 -6.36
C ARG A 43 -9.67 17.63 -5.71
N PHE A 44 -8.40 17.24 -5.70
CA PHE A 44 -7.34 18.09 -5.16
C PHE A 44 -7.17 19.37 -5.98
N ILE A 45 -7.16 19.29 -7.32
CA ILE A 45 -7.08 20.44 -8.23
C ILE A 45 -8.26 21.41 -8.00
N GLU A 46 -9.48 20.88 -7.90
CA GLU A 46 -10.67 21.67 -7.58
C GLU A 46 -10.54 22.38 -6.22
N TRP A 47 -9.99 21.70 -5.20
CA TRP A 47 -9.76 22.30 -3.89
C TRP A 47 -8.70 23.39 -3.94
N VAL A 48 -7.58 23.19 -4.65
CA VAL A 48 -6.50 24.18 -4.79
C VAL A 48 -6.98 25.45 -5.50
N GLN A 49 -7.84 25.33 -6.53
CA GLN A 49 -8.44 26.52 -7.17
C GLN A 49 -9.23 27.39 -6.18
N GLN A 50 -9.85 26.78 -5.18
CA GLN A 50 -10.65 27.46 -4.16
C GLN A 50 -9.79 27.92 -2.97
N ASN A 51 -8.60 27.34 -2.79
CA ASN A 51 -7.72 27.54 -1.63
C ASN A 51 -6.25 27.68 -2.09
N PRO A 52 -5.91 28.71 -2.87
CA PRO A 52 -4.59 28.84 -3.50
C PRO A 52 -3.43 28.99 -2.49
N ASP A 53 -3.72 29.41 -1.27
CA ASP A 53 -2.78 29.55 -0.14
C ASP A 53 -3.12 28.60 1.02
N GLY A 54 -3.86 27.52 0.73
CA GLY A 54 -4.31 26.55 1.71
C GLY A 54 -3.18 25.70 2.31
N VAL A 55 -3.47 25.09 3.46
CA VAL A 55 -2.57 24.13 4.13
C VAL A 55 -2.92 22.72 3.67
N ILE A 56 -1.94 22.01 3.11
CA ILE A 56 -2.09 20.67 2.57
C ILE A 56 -1.20 19.67 3.32
N SER A 57 -1.65 18.43 3.41
CA SER A 57 -0.84 17.31 3.90
C SER A 57 -1.14 16.08 3.04
N LEU A 58 -0.10 15.54 2.41
CA LEU A 58 -0.20 14.48 1.39
C LEU A 58 0.58 13.24 1.85
N PRO A 59 0.14 12.03 1.48
CA PRO A 59 0.71 10.79 1.99
C PRO A 59 1.92 10.34 1.19
N THR A 60 2.68 9.40 1.74
CA THR A 60 3.77 8.69 1.05
C THR A 60 3.32 7.28 0.65
N GLY A 61 4.23 6.52 0.02
CA GLY A 61 4.01 5.10 -0.33
C GLY A 61 3.48 4.88 -1.76
N LYS A 62 3.00 3.66 -2.01
CA LYS A 62 2.61 3.19 -3.36
C LYS A 62 1.19 3.62 -3.75
N THR A 63 0.26 3.68 -2.80
CA THR A 63 -1.14 4.05 -3.06
C THR A 63 -1.33 5.43 -3.72
N PRO A 64 -0.61 6.51 -3.33
CA PRO A 64 -0.76 7.82 -3.97
C PRO A 64 -0.04 7.97 -5.33
N GLU A 65 0.64 6.94 -5.86
CA GLU A 65 1.46 7.06 -7.06
C GLU A 65 0.65 7.57 -8.28
N HIS A 66 -0.54 7.01 -8.51
CA HIS A 66 -1.41 7.50 -9.60
C HIS A 66 -1.93 8.91 -9.34
N PHE A 67 -2.21 9.26 -8.07
CA PHE A 67 -2.59 10.63 -7.71
C PHE A 67 -1.49 11.61 -8.11
N ILE A 68 -0.23 11.35 -7.70
CA ILE A 68 0.93 12.19 -8.04
C ILE A 68 1.07 12.34 -9.55
N LYS A 69 1.04 11.23 -10.30
CA LYS A 69 1.16 11.21 -11.76
C LYS A 69 0.05 12.02 -12.43
N TRP A 70 -1.20 11.87 -11.98
CA TRP A 70 -2.32 12.62 -12.53
C TRP A 70 -2.24 14.12 -12.24
N VAL A 71 -1.89 14.52 -11.02
CA VAL A 71 -1.70 15.93 -10.67
C VAL A 71 -0.60 16.55 -11.54
N ALA A 72 0.57 15.90 -11.64
CA ALA A 72 1.67 16.36 -12.47
C ALA A 72 1.28 16.46 -13.95
N ASN A 73 0.56 15.45 -14.48
CA ASN A 73 0.08 15.44 -15.85
C ASN A 73 -0.90 16.60 -16.12
N ILE A 74 -1.87 16.81 -15.24
CA ILE A 74 -2.87 17.89 -15.38
C ILE A 74 -2.19 19.27 -15.36
N ILE A 75 -1.24 19.51 -14.45
CA ILE A 75 -0.54 20.80 -14.35
C ILE A 75 0.35 21.05 -15.56
N LYS A 76 1.12 20.03 -15.98
CA LYS A 76 2.06 20.13 -17.11
C LYS A 76 1.33 20.37 -18.43
N ASN A 77 0.22 19.65 -18.63
CA ASN A 77 -0.54 19.65 -19.88
C ASN A 77 -1.83 20.48 -19.79
N TRP A 78 -1.87 21.48 -18.90
CA TRP A 78 -3.09 22.25 -18.61
C TRP A 78 -3.77 22.82 -19.85
N GLU A 79 -3.01 23.36 -20.80
CA GLU A 79 -3.55 23.97 -22.03
C GLU A 79 -3.93 22.95 -23.12
N GLN A 80 -3.64 21.65 -22.92
CA GLN A 80 -3.96 20.63 -23.92
C GLN A 80 -5.46 20.32 -23.92
N THR A 81 -6.02 20.11 -25.12
CA THR A 81 -7.45 19.91 -25.34
C THR A 81 -8.01 18.73 -24.55
N ASP A 82 -7.28 17.62 -24.47
CA ASP A 82 -7.68 16.41 -23.74
C ASP A 82 -7.80 16.65 -22.23
N ILE A 83 -6.87 17.41 -21.64
CA ILE A 83 -6.94 17.83 -20.24
C ILE A 83 -8.10 18.79 -20.02
N GLN A 84 -8.26 19.80 -20.87
CA GLN A 84 -9.36 20.77 -20.76
C GLN A 84 -10.74 20.10 -20.87
N GLU A 85 -10.90 19.13 -21.77
CA GLU A 85 -12.12 18.32 -21.87
C GLU A 85 -12.36 17.52 -20.59
N GLU A 86 -11.32 16.93 -20.00
CA GLU A 86 -11.46 16.17 -18.76
C GLU A 86 -11.85 17.05 -17.57
N LEU A 87 -11.24 18.23 -17.43
CA LEU A 87 -11.59 19.20 -16.40
C LEU A 87 -13.05 19.66 -16.54
N LYS A 88 -13.48 19.93 -17.77
CA LYS A 88 -14.85 20.33 -18.09
C LYS A 88 -15.87 19.26 -17.70
N LYS A 89 -15.58 17.96 -17.97
CA LYS A 89 -16.47 16.84 -17.59
C LYS A 89 -16.79 16.82 -16.10
N VAL A 90 -15.80 17.13 -15.25
CA VAL A 90 -15.94 17.12 -13.80
C VAL A 90 -16.26 18.50 -13.20
N GLY A 91 -16.52 19.50 -14.04
CA GLY A 91 -16.94 20.84 -13.62
C GLY A 91 -15.84 21.72 -13.02
N ILE A 92 -14.57 21.41 -13.27
CA ILE A 92 -13.41 22.24 -12.89
C ILE A 92 -13.25 23.38 -13.92
N ASP A 93 -12.94 24.58 -13.44
CA ASP A 93 -12.73 25.74 -14.32
C ASP A 93 -11.36 25.63 -15.03
N GLY A 94 -11.39 25.20 -16.29
CA GLY A 94 -10.19 25.07 -17.12
C GLY A 94 -9.46 26.38 -17.41
N LYS A 95 -10.11 27.55 -17.23
CA LYS A 95 -9.48 28.87 -17.44
C LYS A 95 -8.60 29.29 -16.27
N ASN A 96 -8.87 28.79 -15.07
CA ASN A 96 -8.19 29.17 -13.85
C ASN A 96 -7.15 28.12 -13.44
N LYS A 97 -5.93 28.19 -13.97
CA LYS A 97 -4.89 27.23 -13.61
C LYS A 97 -4.55 27.30 -12.11
N PRO A 98 -4.58 26.19 -11.36
CA PRO A 98 -4.28 26.18 -9.93
C PRO A 98 -2.83 26.61 -9.65
N VAL A 99 -2.65 27.37 -8.57
CA VAL A 99 -1.35 27.91 -8.15
C VAL A 99 -0.83 27.11 -6.96
N PHE A 100 0.30 26.43 -7.15
CA PHE A 100 0.87 25.52 -6.14
C PHE A 100 1.93 26.17 -5.25
N ASN A 101 2.60 27.23 -5.72
CA ASN A 101 3.74 27.85 -5.02
C ASN A 101 3.36 28.64 -3.75
N LYS A 102 2.05 28.81 -3.49
CA LYS A 102 1.50 29.47 -2.29
C LYS A 102 0.93 28.48 -1.27
N LEU A 103 0.80 27.21 -1.63
CA LEU A 103 0.33 26.17 -0.71
C LEU A 103 1.36 25.97 0.40
N ARG A 104 0.86 25.82 1.63
CA ARG A 104 1.67 25.46 2.80
C ARG A 104 1.60 23.95 2.98
N PHE A 105 2.74 23.27 3.01
CA PHE A 105 2.80 21.80 3.08
C PHE A 105 3.12 21.35 4.51
N VAL A 106 2.45 20.30 4.99
CA VAL A 106 2.74 19.66 6.28
C VAL A 106 3.02 18.18 6.04
N GLN A 107 4.23 17.73 6.37
CA GLN A 107 4.59 16.31 6.35
C GLN A 107 3.84 15.54 7.46
N ILE A 108 3.33 14.36 7.13
CA ILE A 108 2.53 13.52 8.04
C ILE A 108 3.43 12.80 9.05
N ASP A 109 4.51 12.19 8.58
CA ASP A 109 5.35 11.30 9.38
C ASP A 109 6.76 11.12 8.81
N GLU A 110 7.66 10.60 9.66
CA GLU A 110 9.01 10.16 9.30
C GLU A 110 9.51 9.06 10.26
N PHE A 111 10.22 8.06 9.73
CA PHE A 111 10.85 7.05 10.57
C PHE A 111 11.96 7.66 11.44
N TYR A 112 12.20 7.10 12.63
CA TYR A 112 13.23 7.58 13.53
C TYR A 112 14.00 6.41 14.17
N PRO A 113 15.34 6.47 14.28
CA PRO A 113 16.26 7.48 13.74
C PRO A 113 16.69 7.12 12.30
N ILE A 114 15.97 7.60 11.29
CA ILE A 114 16.32 7.42 9.87
C ILE A 114 17.07 8.65 9.37
N ASP A 115 18.08 8.48 8.52
CA ASP A 115 18.65 9.60 7.76
C ASP A 115 17.61 10.08 6.72
N SER A 116 17.16 11.33 6.83
CA SER A 116 16.13 11.91 5.96
C SER A 116 16.57 12.05 4.50
N PHE A 117 17.86 11.99 4.20
CA PHE A 117 18.36 12.05 2.82
C PHE A 117 18.44 10.69 2.13
N GLN A 118 18.16 9.59 2.84
CA GLN A 118 18.16 8.25 2.24
C GLN A 118 16.89 7.99 1.43
N HIS A 119 16.99 7.13 0.42
CA HIS A 119 15.90 6.87 -0.53
C HIS A 119 14.60 6.29 0.07
N ASN A 120 14.66 5.66 1.25
CA ASN A 120 13.50 5.11 1.95
C ASN A 120 12.89 6.05 3.00
N SER A 121 13.47 7.25 3.21
CA SER A 121 12.88 8.27 4.08
C SER A 121 11.64 8.89 3.43
N PHE A 122 10.66 9.27 4.25
CA PHE A 122 9.48 9.98 3.79
C PHE A 122 9.78 11.43 3.39
N TYR A 123 10.73 12.08 4.06
CA TYR A 123 11.27 13.37 3.62
C TYR A 123 11.83 13.26 2.19
N TYR A 124 12.70 12.29 1.92
CA TYR A 124 13.24 12.08 0.57
C TYR A 124 12.13 11.83 -0.46
N TYR A 125 11.15 10.97 -0.13
CA TYR A 125 9.98 10.72 -0.98
C TYR A 125 9.25 12.02 -1.32
N ILE A 126 8.97 12.86 -0.32
CA ILE A 126 8.22 14.11 -0.50
C ILE A 126 8.97 15.08 -1.40
N GLN A 127 10.27 15.26 -1.19
CA GLN A 127 11.08 16.14 -2.04
C GLN A 127 11.07 15.65 -3.50
N LYS A 128 11.31 14.35 -3.70
CA LYS A 128 11.40 13.73 -5.02
C LYS A 128 10.07 13.73 -5.78
N TYR A 129 8.97 13.37 -5.12
CA TYR A 129 7.70 13.10 -5.80
C TYR A 129 6.72 14.26 -5.77
N TYR A 130 6.77 15.13 -4.74
CA TYR A 130 5.90 16.30 -4.66
C TYR A 130 6.62 17.59 -5.07
N PHE A 131 7.69 17.98 -4.37
CA PHE A 131 8.30 19.30 -4.59
C PHE A 131 8.93 19.45 -5.97
N ASN A 132 9.70 18.45 -6.40
CA ASN A 132 10.34 18.46 -7.72
C ASN A 132 9.35 18.41 -8.90
N ASN A 133 8.11 17.95 -8.68
CA ASN A 133 7.16 17.69 -9.77
C ASN A 133 5.98 18.66 -9.80
N LEU A 134 5.57 19.23 -8.66
CA LEU A 134 4.31 19.98 -8.53
C LEU A 134 4.49 21.49 -8.44
N GLY A 135 5.73 22.00 -8.37
CA GLY A 135 6.00 23.42 -8.25
C GLY A 135 5.60 24.01 -6.89
N LEU A 136 5.69 23.20 -5.84
CA LEU A 136 5.53 23.64 -4.45
C LEU A 136 6.73 24.47 -4.01
N ASN A 137 6.52 25.41 -3.08
CA ASN A 137 7.58 26.23 -2.52
C ASN A 137 8.11 25.59 -1.23
N GLU A 138 9.36 25.11 -1.25
CA GLU A 138 10.00 24.48 -0.08
C GLU A 138 9.99 25.36 1.17
N LYS A 139 10.06 26.69 1.02
CA LYS A 139 10.02 27.63 2.15
C LYS A 139 8.66 27.68 2.87
N LEU A 140 7.61 27.17 2.23
CA LEU A 140 6.27 27.03 2.79
C LEU A 140 5.99 25.60 3.26
N GLY A 141 7.00 24.72 3.21
CA GLY A 141 6.93 23.38 3.76
C GLY A 141 7.31 23.33 5.23
N LEU A 142 6.54 22.56 5.98
CA LEU A 142 6.85 22.13 7.33
C LEU A 142 7.19 20.64 7.26
N PHE A 143 8.47 20.33 7.52
CA PHE A 143 9.06 19.01 7.31
C PHE A 143 9.55 18.37 8.60
N ILE A 144 9.57 17.04 8.60
CA ILE A 144 10.17 16.23 9.66
C ILE A 144 11.54 15.76 9.12
N ASN A 145 12.53 16.66 9.15
CA ASN A 145 13.91 16.34 8.77
C ASN A 145 14.69 15.91 10.01
N VAL A 146 14.92 14.60 10.16
CA VAL A 146 15.59 14.00 11.33
C VAL A 146 17.00 14.55 11.51
N ASN A 147 17.69 14.88 10.41
CA ASN A 147 19.06 15.43 10.44
C ASN A 147 19.12 16.87 10.98
N GLU A 148 17.99 17.58 11.03
CA GLU A 148 17.88 18.95 11.57
C GLU A 148 17.31 18.99 12.99
N ILE A 149 16.84 17.86 13.52
CA ILE A 149 16.40 17.77 14.92
C ILE A 149 17.65 17.72 15.81
N GLY A 150 17.71 18.59 16.81
CA GLY A 150 18.83 18.64 17.74
C GLY A 150 19.03 17.32 18.50
N THR A 151 20.26 17.10 18.97
CA THR A 151 20.65 15.91 19.74
C THR A 151 21.40 16.30 21.00
N ALA A 152 21.46 15.38 21.97
CA ALA A 152 22.22 15.60 23.19
C ALA A 152 23.71 15.86 22.87
N GLU A 153 24.27 16.92 23.45
CA GLU A 153 25.66 17.36 23.23
C GLU A 153 26.02 17.59 21.75
N ASN A 154 25.04 17.72 20.84
CA ASN A 154 25.21 17.74 19.38
C ASN A 154 25.95 16.52 18.81
N LEU A 155 25.86 15.37 19.49
CA LEU A 155 26.42 14.11 19.01
C LEU A 155 25.57 13.50 17.89
N SER A 156 26.18 12.65 17.06
CA SER A 156 25.43 11.97 16.01
C SER A 156 24.45 10.94 16.57
N LEU A 157 23.37 10.65 15.83
CA LEU A 157 22.40 9.62 16.23
C LEU A 157 23.03 8.21 16.26
N ASP A 158 24.12 7.97 15.52
CA ASP A 158 24.92 6.75 15.60
C ASP A 158 25.68 6.63 16.93
N GLU A 159 26.15 7.74 17.50
CA GLU A 159 26.81 7.74 18.81
C GLU A 159 25.81 7.61 19.97
N ILE A 160 24.62 8.17 19.82
CA ILE A 160 23.58 8.14 20.87
C ILE A 160 22.81 6.81 20.84
N PHE A 161 22.49 6.31 19.65
CA PHE A 161 21.73 5.07 19.43
C PHE A 161 22.55 4.12 18.54
N PRO A 162 23.63 3.49 19.06
CA PRO A 162 24.52 2.64 18.26
C PRO A 162 23.79 1.47 17.60
N ASP A 163 22.83 0.87 18.31
CA ASP A 163 22.00 -0.24 17.79
C ASP A 163 20.75 0.24 17.05
N LYS A 164 20.60 1.56 16.83
CA LYS A 164 19.42 2.21 16.25
C LYS A 164 18.11 1.98 17.00
N VAL A 165 18.18 1.42 18.21
CA VAL A 165 17.03 1.21 19.10
C VAL A 165 16.82 2.44 19.95
N VAL A 166 15.59 2.95 19.99
CA VAL A 166 15.20 4.09 20.81
C VAL A 166 14.23 3.60 21.88
N ASP A 167 14.69 3.56 23.13
CA ASP A 167 13.90 3.13 24.28
C ASP A 167 13.02 4.27 24.83
N LEU A 168 11.74 4.28 24.43
CA LEU A 168 10.78 5.30 24.90
C LEU A 168 10.46 5.21 26.40
N SER A 169 10.85 4.15 27.11
CA SER A 169 10.67 4.10 28.57
C SER A 169 11.52 5.14 29.30
N LEU A 170 12.61 5.62 28.68
CA LEU A 170 13.47 6.70 29.22
C LEU A 170 12.73 8.02 29.45
N ARG A 171 11.56 8.23 28.81
CA ARG A 171 10.68 9.37 29.10
C ARG A 171 10.26 9.43 30.57
N THR A 172 9.99 8.27 31.17
CA THR A 172 9.45 8.20 32.55
C THR A 172 10.44 7.63 33.56
N ARG A 173 11.31 6.70 33.15
CA ARG A 173 12.32 6.14 34.06
C ARG A 173 13.56 7.02 34.16
N TYR A 174 14.36 6.78 35.20
CA TYR A 174 15.67 7.40 35.36
C TYR A 174 16.71 6.73 34.45
N ALA A 175 17.63 7.55 33.94
CA ALA A 175 18.81 7.07 33.21
C ALA A 175 19.90 6.64 34.20
N SER A 176 20.44 5.43 34.00
CA SER A 176 21.40 4.78 34.89
C SER A 176 22.86 4.89 34.41
N SER A 177 23.06 5.28 33.15
CA SER A 177 24.38 5.43 32.52
C SER A 177 24.55 6.78 31.84
N ARG A 178 25.76 7.12 31.36
CA ARG A 178 25.94 8.30 30.51
C ARG A 178 25.19 8.15 29.18
N GLU A 179 25.25 6.97 28.58
CA GLU A 179 24.55 6.67 27.33
C GLU A 179 23.04 6.88 27.48
N GLU A 180 22.42 6.31 28.51
CA GLU A 180 20.98 6.49 28.76
C GLU A 180 20.61 7.95 29.02
N ARG A 181 21.51 8.75 29.60
CA ARG A 181 21.30 10.20 29.79
C ARG A 181 21.28 10.93 28.45
N LEU A 182 22.21 10.61 27.55
CA LEU A 182 22.25 11.17 26.19
C LEU A 182 21.01 10.76 25.38
N GLN A 183 20.62 9.49 25.46
CA GLN A 183 19.41 8.97 24.81
C GLN A 183 18.16 9.65 25.34
N LYS A 184 18.01 9.75 26.66
CA LYS A 184 16.88 10.43 27.31
C LYS A 184 16.78 11.89 26.88
N GLN A 185 17.87 12.65 26.97
CA GLN A 185 17.89 14.06 26.57
C GLN A 185 17.55 14.21 25.07
N THR A 186 18.02 13.30 24.22
CA THR A 186 17.69 13.33 22.79
C THR A 186 16.21 13.04 22.53
N ILE A 187 15.60 12.10 23.26
CA ILE A 187 14.15 11.85 23.19
C ILE A 187 13.35 13.09 23.62
N GLU A 188 13.78 13.77 24.68
CA GLU A 188 13.14 15.01 25.15
C GLU A 188 13.23 16.13 24.10
N ILE A 189 14.36 16.28 23.41
CA ILE A 189 14.51 17.22 22.29
C ILE A 189 13.55 16.88 21.13
N VAL A 190 13.39 15.59 20.80
CA VAL A 190 12.42 15.16 19.79
C VAL A 190 10.98 15.45 20.22
N ASP A 191 10.65 15.29 21.50
CA ASP A 191 9.32 15.61 22.04
C ASP A 191 9.04 17.13 22.00
N GLU A 192 10.05 17.95 22.26
CA GLU A 192 9.97 19.40 22.07
C GLU A 192 9.79 19.76 20.59
N PHE A 193 10.53 19.11 19.68
CA PHE A 193 10.34 19.26 18.24
C PHE A 193 8.89 18.95 17.84
N CYS A 194 8.33 17.83 18.31
CA CYS A 194 6.94 17.44 18.03
C CYS A 194 5.94 18.49 18.53
N THR A 195 6.17 19.04 19.72
CA THR A 195 5.33 20.10 20.30
C THR A 195 5.39 21.39 19.47
N ASN A 196 6.58 21.80 19.03
CA ASN A 196 6.76 22.96 18.17
C ASN A 196 6.18 22.75 16.77
N TYR A 197 6.26 21.53 16.24
CA TYR A 197 5.67 21.14 14.97
C TYR A 197 4.15 21.28 15.01
N GLU A 198 3.51 20.72 16.04
CA GLU A 198 2.08 20.84 16.31
C GLU A 198 1.64 22.31 16.41
N ARG A 199 2.39 23.13 17.16
CA ARG A 199 2.11 24.56 17.32
C ARG A 199 2.12 25.29 15.98
N LYS A 200 3.13 25.06 15.14
CA LYS A 200 3.22 25.66 13.79
C LYS A 200 2.02 25.27 12.91
N ILE A 201 1.55 24.02 12.99
CA ILE A 201 0.34 23.59 12.26
C ILE A 201 -0.89 24.38 12.73
N ARG A 202 -1.04 24.59 14.03
CA ARG A 202 -2.15 25.36 14.60
C ARG A 202 -2.08 26.84 14.24
N GLU A 203 -0.89 27.43 14.24
CA GLU A 203 -0.63 28.82 13.80
C GLU A 203 -1.01 29.02 12.32
N MET A 204 -0.86 27.98 11.48
CA MET A 204 -1.33 28.00 10.09
C MET A 204 -2.86 27.85 9.94
N GLY A 205 -3.60 27.71 11.04
CA GLY A 205 -5.05 27.50 11.06
C GLY A 205 -5.47 26.02 10.90
N GLY A 206 -4.53 25.09 10.98
CA GLY A 206 -4.75 23.66 10.75
C GLY A 206 -4.75 23.25 9.28
N ILE A 207 -4.70 21.93 9.05
CA ILE A 207 -4.66 21.34 7.71
C ILE A 207 -6.03 21.51 7.04
N GLY A 208 -6.06 22.12 5.85
CA GLY A 208 -7.29 22.33 5.07
C GLY A 208 -7.61 21.21 4.10
N PHE A 209 -6.58 20.56 3.55
CA PHE A 209 -6.70 19.37 2.73
C PHE A 209 -5.74 18.28 3.23
N PHE A 210 -6.30 17.19 3.71
CA PHE A 210 -5.55 16.02 4.14
C PHE A 210 -5.84 14.86 3.18
N LEU A 211 -4.81 14.28 2.61
CA LEU A 211 -4.90 13.04 1.86
C LEU A 211 -4.09 11.96 2.59
N GLY A 212 -4.72 10.81 2.84
CA GLY A 212 -4.11 9.70 3.54
C GLY A 212 -4.38 8.37 2.86
N GLY A 213 -3.53 7.37 3.15
CA GLY A 213 -3.87 5.96 2.96
C GLY A 213 -4.48 5.37 4.22
N ILE A 214 -4.86 4.09 4.14
CA ILE A 214 -5.29 3.31 5.31
C ILE A 214 -4.36 2.13 5.60
N GLY A 215 -3.90 2.07 6.85
CA GLY A 215 -3.11 0.98 7.39
C GLY A 215 -3.86 -0.35 7.48
N PRO A 216 -3.14 -1.48 7.66
CA PRO A 216 -3.77 -2.79 7.87
C PRO A 216 -4.64 -2.88 9.14
N ASP A 217 -4.40 -2.01 10.13
CA ASP A 217 -5.11 -1.92 11.40
C ASP A 217 -6.01 -0.67 11.51
N GLY A 218 -6.21 0.05 10.39
CA GLY A 218 -7.09 1.21 10.32
C GLY A 218 -6.41 2.52 10.68
N HIS A 219 -5.08 2.53 10.80
CA HIS A 219 -4.32 3.74 11.02
C HIS A 219 -4.36 4.73 9.85
N ILE A 220 -4.20 6.01 10.18
CA ILE A 220 -3.94 7.11 9.26
C ILE A 220 -2.66 7.80 9.74
N GLY A 221 -1.70 8.03 8.84
CA GLY A 221 -0.32 8.30 9.25
C GLY A 221 0.24 7.08 9.99
N PHE A 222 0.90 7.27 11.13
CA PHE A 222 1.27 6.15 12.03
C PHE A 222 0.43 6.10 13.30
N ASN A 223 -0.78 6.67 13.28
CA ASN A 223 -1.72 6.56 14.39
C ASN A 223 -2.33 5.15 14.44
N ILE A 224 -1.53 4.18 14.90
CA ILE A 224 -1.85 2.76 15.02
C ILE A 224 -3.06 2.52 15.93
N LYS A 225 -3.66 1.33 15.80
CA LYS A 225 -4.74 0.84 16.67
C LYS A 225 -4.46 1.14 18.15
N GLY A 226 -5.42 1.78 18.80
CA GLY A 226 -5.31 2.24 20.20
C GLY A 226 -4.84 3.69 20.36
N SER A 227 -4.37 4.35 19.28
CA SER A 227 -4.00 5.76 19.33
C SER A 227 -5.16 6.64 19.77
N ASP A 228 -4.89 7.56 20.69
CA ASP A 228 -5.90 8.50 21.20
C ASP A 228 -6.39 9.43 20.08
N HIS A 229 -7.69 9.68 20.01
CA HIS A 229 -8.27 10.59 19.03
C HIS A 229 -7.88 12.06 19.25
N PHE A 230 -7.49 12.42 20.47
CA PHE A 230 -6.95 13.72 20.85
C PHE A 230 -5.42 13.80 20.72
N SER A 231 -4.78 12.75 20.19
CA SER A 231 -3.34 12.74 20.02
C SER A 231 -2.85 13.88 19.13
N THR A 232 -1.73 14.47 19.51
CA THR A 232 -0.96 15.46 18.75
C THR A 232 0.23 14.80 18.08
N THR A 233 1.02 15.61 17.37
CA THR A 233 2.32 15.20 16.83
C THR A 233 3.22 14.60 17.93
N ARG A 234 3.82 13.42 17.67
CA ARG A 234 4.57 12.63 18.67
C ARG A 234 5.50 11.59 18.06
N LEU A 235 6.52 11.18 18.81
CA LEU A 235 7.35 10.00 18.55
C LEU A 235 6.77 8.75 19.23
N ILE A 236 6.52 7.69 18.46
CA ILE A 236 5.83 6.45 18.90
C ILE A 236 6.45 5.17 18.35
N HIS A 237 6.12 4.06 19.02
CA HIS A 237 6.32 2.71 18.48
C HIS A 237 5.33 2.40 17.36
N THR A 238 5.76 1.51 16.47
CA THR A 238 4.92 0.85 15.48
C THR A 238 4.40 -0.48 16.03
N ASN A 239 3.24 -0.95 15.58
CA ASN A 239 2.77 -2.32 15.87
C ASN A 239 3.28 -3.32 14.82
N TYR A 240 3.09 -4.61 15.09
CA TYR A 240 3.56 -5.68 14.24
C TYR A 240 3.03 -5.59 12.80
N GLU A 241 1.74 -5.26 12.63
CA GLU A 241 1.10 -5.14 11.34
C GLU A 241 1.71 -4.02 10.49
N THR A 242 2.02 -2.88 11.13
CA THR A 242 2.68 -1.75 10.48
C THR A 242 4.15 -2.07 10.15
N GLN A 243 4.85 -2.75 11.06
CA GLN A 243 6.22 -3.22 10.82
C GLN A 243 6.29 -4.22 9.66
N ALA A 244 5.35 -5.16 9.59
CA ALA A 244 5.24 -6.12 8.51
C ALA A 244 4.97 -5.41 7.17
N ALA A 245 4.07 -4.43 7.15
CA ALA A 245 3.79 -3.63 5.96
C ALA A 245 4.99 -2.77 5.52
N ALA A 246 5.74 -2.21 6.46
CA ALA A 246 6.93 -1.39 6.19
C ALA A 246 8.19 -2.23 5.90
N SER A 247 8.18 -3.54 6.19
CA SER A 247 9.36 -4.41 6.09
C SER A 247 9.94 -4.46 4.67
N SER A 248 9.11 -4.40 3.63
CA SER A 248 9.60 -4.36 2.24
C SER A 248 10.41 -3.11 1.96
N ASP A 249 10.03 -1.99 2.56
CA ASP A 249 10.59 -0.68 2.26
C ASP A 249 11.79 -0.36 3.19
N LEU A 250 11.82 -0.95 4.39
CA LEU A 250 12.91 -0.78 5.37
C LEU A 250 14.01 -1.86 5.28
N GLY A 251 13.92 -2.80 4.34
CA GLY A 251 14.94 -3.84 4.14
C GLY A 251 14.81 -5.04 5.08
N GLY A 252 13.60 -5.32 5.57
CA GLY A 252 13.27 -6.52 6.34
C GLY A 252 12.58 -6.23 7.66
N ILE A 253 11.93 -7.26 8.22
CA ILE A 253 11.18 -7.16 9.48
C ILE A 253 12.09 -6.87 10.68
N GLU A 254 13.33 -7.36 10.65
CA GLU A 254 14.32 -7.12 11.71
C GLU A 254 14.67 -5.64 11.84
N ILE A 255 14.78 -4.94 10.71
CA ILE A 255 15.03 -3.49 10.69
C ILE A 255 13.77 -2.74 11.07
N ALA A 256 12.62 -3.09 10.47
CA ALA A 256 11.36 -2.39 10.71
C ALA A 256 10.92 -2.39 12.18
N ARG A 257 11.17 -3.48 12.91
CA ARG A 257 10.84 -3.61 14.35
C ARG A 257 11.58 -2.62 15.25
N ASN A 258 12.76 -2.19 14.85
CA ASN A 258 13.60 -1.30 15.65
C ASN A 258 13.39 0.18 15.30
N ARG A 259 12.51 0.51 14.34
CA ARG A 259 12.23 1.89 13.93
C ARG A 259 10.98 2.42 14.63
N LEU A 260 11.17 3.54 15.33
CA LEU A 260 10.07 4.39 15.76
C LEU A 260 9.62 5.29 14.62
N VAL A 261 8.54 6.04 14.86
CA VAL A 261 8.04 7.02 13.91
C VAL A 261 7.62 8.30 14.61
N ILE A 262 8.02 9.44 14.06
CA ILE A 262 7.43 10.74 14.37
C ILE A 262 6.22 10.89 13.45
N THR A 263 5.03 11.13 14.01
CA THR A 263 3.79 11.27 13.22
C THR A 263 2.91 12.37 13.78
N ILE A 264 2.20 13.10 12.90
CA ILE A 264 1.10 13.98 13.32
C ILE A 264 -0.02 13.16 13.95
N GLY A 265 -0.66 13.72 14.97
CA GLY A 265 -1.72 13.02 15.70
C GLY A 265 -3.10 13.14 15.04
N LEU A 266 -4.06 12.34 15.53
CA LEU A 266 -5.43 12.32 15.03
C LEU A 266 -6.19 13.64 15.30
N GLU A 267 -5.88 14.34 16.40
CA GLU A 267 -6.42 15.69 16.64
C GLU A 267 -5.85 16.67 15.63
N THR A 268 -4.55 16.58 15.32
CA THR A 268 -3.88 17.42 14.31
C THR A 268 -4.59 17.35 12.96
N ILE A 269 -4.93 16.13 12.52
CA ILE A 269 -5.65 15.87 11.26
C ILE A 269 -7.07 16.44 11.31
N THR A 270 -7.74 16.37 12.46
CA THR A 270 -9.16 16.73 12.62
C THR A 270 -9.42 18.07 13.32
N TYR A 271 -8.36 18.86 13.51
CA TYR A 271 -8.39 20.14 14.21
C TYR A 271 -9.31 21.13 13.49
N LYS A 272 -9.09 21.29 12.18
CA LYS A 272 -9.89 22.15 11.31
C LYS A 272 -11.17 21.43 10.88
N LYS A 273 -12.33 21.81 11.43
CA LYS A 273 -13.61 21.07 11.29
C LYS A 273 -14.19 21.03 9.88
N ASP A 274 -13.83 21.98 9.04
CA ASP A 274 -14.20 22.08 7.64
C ASP A 274 -13.14 21.48 6.69
N ALA A 275 -12.05 20.91 7.22
CA ALA A 275 -11.01 20.28 6.42
C ALA A 275 -11.57 19.18 5.51
N VAL A 276 -11.05 19.13 4.28
CA VAL A 276 -11.30 18.05 3.33
C VAL A 276 -10.29 16.95 3.64
N ALA A 277 -10.74 15.87 4.27
CA ALA A 277 -9.90 14.73 4.63
C ALA A 277 -10.29 13.51 3.80
N ILE A 278 -9.41 13.08 2.90
CA ILE A 278 -9.69 11.99 1.97
C ILE A 278 -8.77 10.82 2.30
N ILE A 279 -9.36 9.64 2.51
CA ILE A 279 -8.62 8.40 2.65
C ILE A 279 -8.79 7.55 1.39
N ILE A 280 -7.68 7.23 0.73
CA ILE A 280 -7.67 6.37 -0.46
C ILE A 280 -7.35 4.92 -0.07
N ALA A 281 -8.12 3.98 -0.59
CA ALA A 281 -7.85 2.55 -0.41
C ALA A 281 -8.13 1.75 -1.68
N ALA A 282 -7.22 0.81 -1.98
CA ALA A 282 -7.31 -0.03 -3.17
C ALA A 282 -7.02 -1.50 -2.83
N GLY A 283 -7.78 -2.39 -3.47
CA GLY A 283 -7.58 -3.84 -3.41
C GLY A 283 -8.34 -4.54 -2.30
N GLU A 284 -8.66 -5.81 -2.51
CA GLU A 284 -9.47 -6.62 -1.60
C GLU A 284 -8.81 -6.85 -0.25
N ALA A 285 -7.47 -6.85 -0.20
CA ALA A 285 -6.71 -6.98 1.03
C ALA A 285 -7.03 -5.89 2.07
N LYS A 286 -7.57 -4.74 1.63
CA LYS A 286 -7.99 -3.64 2.50
C LYS A 286 -9.47 -3.66 2.86
N ALA A 287 -10.27 -4.55 2.27
CA ALA A 287 -11.73 -4.47 2.36
C ALA A 287 -12.26 -4.63 3.79
N ASN A 288 -11.70 -5.53 4.58
CA ASN A 288 -12.11 -5.72 5.98
C ASN A 288 -11.84 -4.48 6.81
N ILE A 289 -10.63 -3.90 6.72
CA ILE A 289 -10.27 -2.75 7.54
C ILE A 289 -10.98 -1.46 7.10
N VAL A 290 -11.27 -1.33 5.80
CA VAL A 290 -12.09 -0.25 5.24
C VAL A 290 -13.52 -0.35 5.79
N ARG A 291 -14.15 -1.53 5.72
CA ARG A 291 -15.47 -1.76 6.33
C ARG A 291 -15.45 -1.36 7.80
N ASP A 292 -14.48 -1.88 8.55
CA ASP A 292 -14.43 -1.63 9.98
C ASP A 292 -14.22 -0.15 10.32
N SER A 293 -13.46 0.59 9.52
CA SER A 293 -13.22 2.02 9.72
C SER A 293 -14.44 2.89 9.39
N ILE A 294 -15.30 2.44 8.49
CA ILE A 294 -16.46 3.19 8.01
C ILE A 294 -17.73 2.84 8.78
N GLU A 295 -17.92 1.57 9.14
CA GLU A 295 -19.18 1.07 9.71
C GLU A 295 -19.17 1.05 11.25
N ASN A 296 -18.00 1.03 11.91
CA ASN A 296 -17.94 1.08 13.38
C ASN A 296 -18.16 2.48 13.94
N SER A 297 -18.65 2.54 15.18
CA SER A 297 -18.77 3.80 15.93
C SER A 297 -17.39 4.44 16.13
N TYR A 298 -17.39 5.70 16.54
CA TYR A 298 -16.18 6.42 16.92
C TYR A 298 -15.39 5.65 18.00
N THR A 299 -14.27 5.02 17.61
CA THR A 299 -13.43 4.18 18.49
C THR A 299 -11.96 4.20 18.10
N ASN A 300 -11.06 4.23 19.08
CA ASN A 300 -9.62 4.13 18.85
C ASN A 300 -9.17 2.71 18.42
N GLN A 301 -10.06 1.71 18.47
CA GLN A 301 -9.81 0.40 17.88
C GLN A 301 -9.58 0.49 16.36
N TYR A 302 -10.24 1.45 15.72
CA TYR A 302 -10.11 1.76 14.30
C TYR A 302 -9.83 3.26 14.17
N PRO A 303 -8.56 3.68 14.24
CA PRO A 303 -8.17 5.09 14.31
C PRO A 303 -8.80 5.99 13.24
N ALA A 304 -9.03 5.45 12.04
CA ALA A 304 -9.71 6.16 10.96
C ALA A 304 -11.15 6.59 11.27
N THR A 305 -11.80 6.01 12.28
CA THR A 305 -13.12 6.48 12.75
C THR A 305 -13.08 7.92 13.29
N VAL A 306 -11.90 8.47 13.61
CA VAL A 306 -11.75 9.88 14.00
C VAL A 306 -12.34 10.84 12.96
N LEU A 307 -12.31 10.44 11.68
CA LEU A 307 -12.80 11.22 10.55
C LEU A 307 -14.30 11.49 10.59
N GLN A 308 -15.08 10.75 11.41
CA GLN A 308 -16.49 11.05 11.67
C GLN A 308 -16.68 12.47 12.26
N ARG A 309 -15.63 13.10 12.82
CA ARG A 309 -15.66 14.49 13.30
C ARG A 309 -15.63 15.55 12.18
N LEU A 310 -15.26 15.18 10.96
CA LEU A 310 -15.08 16.11 9.85
C LEU A 310 -16.25 16.02 8.87
N LYS A 311 -16.91 17.15 8.62
CA LYS A 311 -18.04 17.24 7.68
C LYS A 311 -17.66 16.83 6.25
N ASN A 312 -16.40 17.10 5.87
CA ASN A 312 -15.87 16.86 4.53
C ASN A 312 -14.91 15.66 4.48
N ALA A 313 -14.93 14.76 5.46
CA ALA A 313 -14.14 13.53 5.39
C ALA A 313 -14.77 12.50 4.44
N ARG A 314 -13.95 11.83 3.63
CA ARG A 314 -14.40 10.85 2.63
C ARG A 314 -13.44 9.67 2.54
N PHE A 315 -13.99 8.51 2.17
CA PHE A 315 -13.21 7.39 1.66
C PHE A 315 -13.36 7.30 0.15
N TYR A 316 -12.23 7.28 -0.57
CA TYR A 316 -12.21 6.98 -2.00
C TYR A 316 -11.69 5.56 -2.20
N LEU A 317 -12.53 4.70 -2.77
CA LEU A 317 -12.31 3.25 -2.77
C LEU A 317 -12.33 2.68 -4.18
N THR A 318 -11.46 1.70 -4.46
CA THR A 318 -11.73 0.78 -5.57
C THR A 318 -12.83 -0.20 -5.22
N ASN A 319 -13.45 -0.82 -6.24
CA ASN A 319 -14.40 -1.91 -6.04
C ASN A 319 -13.88 -3.02 -5.10
N GLY A 320 -12.59 -3.37 -5.21
CA GLY A 320 -11.97 -4.36 -4.33
C GLY A 320 -11.92 -3.90 -2.87
N ALA A 321 -11.56 -2.64 -2.61
CA ALA A 321 -11.54 -2.10 -1.24
C ALA A 321 -12.95 -1.92 -0.64
N ALA A 322 -13.98 -1.74 -1.47
CA ALA A 322 -15.37 -1.66 -1.07
C ALA A 322 -16.06 -3.03 -0.90
N LEU A 323 -15.38 -4.14 -1.20
CA LEU A 323 -15.98 -5.49 -1.31
C LEU A 323 -16.76 -5.94 -0.06
N ARG A 324 -16.34 -5.49 1.12
CA ARG A 324 -16.93 -5.88 2.41
C ARG A 324 -18.00 -4.90 2.92
N LEU A 325 -18.30 -3.83 2.18
CA LEU A 325 -19.41 -2.92 2.45
C LEU A 325 -20.70 -3.54 1.92
N LEU A 326 -21.42 -4.26 2.78
CA LEU A 326 -22.53 -5.12 2.38
C LEU A 326 -23.73 -4.32 1.85
N GLU A 327 -24.03 -3.17 2.44
CA GLU A 327 -25.16 -2.34 2.00
C GLU A 327 -24.94 -1.85 0.56
N ARG A 328 -23.73 -1.38 0.20
CA ARG A 328 -23.42 -0.99 -1.19
C ARG A 328 -23.63 -2.12 -2.18
N ARG A 329 -23.19 -3.33 -1.79
CA ARG A 329 -23.36 -4.52 -2.63
C ARG A 329 -24.83 -4.92 -2.76
N TYR A 330 -25.60 -4.81 -1.69
CA TYR A 330 -27.03 -5.07 -1.72
C TYR A 330 -27.72 -4.16 -2.73
N ARG A 331 -27.40 -2.85 -2.71
CA ARG A 331 -27.92 -1.87 -3.67
C ARG A 331 -27.51 -2.14 -5.12
N ASP A 332 -26.31 -2.68 -5.34
CA ASP A 332 -25.90 -3.09 -6.68
C ASP A 332 -26.78 -4.22 -7.21
N VAL A 333 -26.98 -5.28 -6.42
CA VAL A 333 -27.86 -6.40 -6.79
C VAL A 333 -29.31 -5.96 -6.95
N GLU A 334 -29.78 -5.03 -6.12
CA GLU A 334 -31.11 -4.42 -6.21
C GLU A 334 -31.30 -3.62 -7.50
N LYS A 335 -30.24 -3.06 -8.08
CA LYS A 335 -30.28 -2.32 -9.36
C LYS A 335 -30.06 -3.19 -10.59
N GLU A 336 -29.58 -4.42 -10.45
CA GLU A 336 -29.43 -5.35 -11.59
C GLU A 336 -30.80 -5.69 -12.22
N GLU A 337 -31.01 -5.38 -13.51
CA GLU A 337 -32.25 -5.76 -14.22
C GLU A 337 -32.46 -7.28 -14.18
N LYS A 338 -31.40 -8.03 -14.48
CA LYS A 338 -31.32 -9.48 -14.31
C LYS A 338 -30.16 -9.79 -13.39
N VAL A 339 -30.44 -10.48 -12.29
CA VAL A 339 -29.41 -10.79 -11.32
C VAL A 339 -28.35 -11.69 -11.95
N SER A 340 -27.10 -11.27 -11.86
CA SER A 340 -25.96 -11.97 -12.41
C SER A 340 -25.71 -13.26 -11.65
N ARG A 341 -25.17 -14.26 -12.36
CA ARG A 341 -24.75 -15.52 -11.74
C ARG A 341 -23.74 -15.31 -10.61
N VAL A 342 -22.83 -14.34 -10.74
CA VAL A 342 -21.84 -14.01 -9.72
C VAL A 342 -22.52 -13.47 -8.46
N SER A 343 -23.52 -12.60 -8.61
CA SER A 343 -24.31 -12.06 -7.50
C SER A 343 -25.08 -13.16 -6.76
N ILE A 344 -25.73 -14.07 -7.51
CA ILE A 344 -26.42 -15.25 -6.97
C ILE A 344 -25.45 -16.18 -6.23
N GLU A 345 -24.41 -16.67 -6.92
CA GLU A 345 -23.44 -17.62 -6.33
C GLU A 345 -22.81 -17.02 -5.06
N ARG A 346 -22.42 -15.74 -5.08
CA ARG A 346 -21.80 -15.10 -3.92
C ARG A 346 -22.77 -14.94 -2.75
N ALA A 347 -24.01 -14.53 -2.99
CA ALA A 347 -25.03 -14.39 -1.95
C ALA A 347 -25.26 -15.73 -1.24
N ILE A 348 -25.53 -16.77 -2.02
CA ILE A 348 -25.92 -18.08 -1.47
C ILE A 348 -24.73 -18.81 -0.85
N ILE A 349 -23.52 -18.71 -1.42
CA ILE A 349 -22.32 -19.29 -0.80
C ILE A 349 -22.02 -18.61 0.54
N ASN A 350 -22.18 -17.28 0.65
CA ASN A 350 -22.02 -16.61 1.93
C ASN A 350 -23.08 -17.08 2.95
N LEU A 351 -24.32 -17.28 2.50
CA LEU A 351 -25.39 -17.84 3.34
C LEU A 351 -25.04 -19.25 3.84
N CYS A 352 -24.49 -20.13 2.99
CA CYS A 352 -23.99 -21.45 3.39
C CYS A 352 -22.95 -21.35 4.51
N VAL A 353 -21.98 -20.44 4.36
CA VAL A 353 -20.92 -20.24 5.35
C VAL A 353 -21.48 -19.71 6.66
N GLU A 354 -22.42 -18.76 6.61
CA GLU A 354 -23.04 -18.17 7.80
C GLU A 354 -23.91 -19.18 8.56
N LYS A 355 -24.69 -20.00 7.85
CA LYS A 355 -25.56 -21.02 8.46
C LYS A 355 -24.82 -22.31 8.80
N ASN A 356 -23.57 -22.46 8.35
CA ASN A 356 -22.80 -23.70 8.42
C ASN A 356 -23.58 -24.89 7.82
N LYS A 357 -24.14 -24.69 6.62
CA LYS A 357 -24.92 -25.68 5.86
C LYS A 357 -24.33 -25.84 4.46
N SER A 358 -24.45 -27.01 3.86
CA SER A 358 -24.15 -27.19 2.44
C SER A 358 -25.23 -26.56 1.56
N LEU A 359 -24.93 -26.33 0.27
CA LEU A 359 -25.88 -25.75 -0.70
C LEU A 359 -27.22 -26.52 -0.74
N LEU A 360 -27.16 -27.85 -0.67
CA LEU A 360 -28.34 -28.71 -0.78
C LEU A 360 -29.12 -28.83 0.55
N GLU A 361 -28.56 -28.35 1.66
CA GLU A 361 -29.20 -28.34 2.99
C GLU A 361 -29.84 -26.99 3.34
N LEU A 362 -29.60 -25.95 2.54
CA LEU A 362 -30.26 -24.66 2.72
C LEU A 362 -31.77 -24.82 2.48
N SER A 363 -32.57 -24.39 3.46
CA SER A 363 -34.03 -24.38 3.37
C SER A 363 -34.54 -23.07 2.78
N GLU A 364 -35.82 -23.03 2.41
CA GLU A 364 -36.48 -21.79 2.00
C GLU A 364 -36.45 -20.74 3.12
N ASP A 365 -36.62 -21.16 4.38
CA ASP A 365 -36.55 -20.29 5.55
C ASP A 365 -35.15 -19.65 5.71
N ASP A 366 -34.08 -20.38 5.41
CA ASP A 366 -32.73 -19.83 5.43
C ASP A 366 -32.58 -18.68 4.41
N TYR A 367 -33.15 -18.82 3.21
CA TYR A 367 -33.14 -17.77 2.19
C TYR A 367 -34.02 -16.58 2.61
N GLN A 368 -35.24 -16.82 3.10
CA GLN A 368 -36.18 -15.76 3.49
C GLN A 368 -35.68 -14.91 4.66
N ASN A 369 -34.92 -15.53 5.58
CA ASN A 369 -34.35 -14.86 6.74
C ASN A 369 -33.00 -14.16 6.45
N ASP A 370 -32.43 -14.33 5.25
CA ASP A 370 -31.26 -13.58 4.80
C ASP A 370 -31.66 -12.46 3.83
N ARG A 371 -31.07 -11.27 3.99
CA ARG A 371 -31.38 -10.12 3.13
C ARG A 371 -31.06 -10.41 1.67
N PHE A 372 -29.89 -11.00 1.39
CA PHE A 372 -29.51 -11.31 0.01
C PHE A 372 -30.30 -12.49 -0.53
N GLY A 373 -30.44 -13.58 0.23
CA GLY A 373 -31.23 -14.76 -0.14
C GLY A 373 -32.65 -14.39 -0.56
N LYS A 374 -33.34 -13.58 0.24
CA LYS A 374 -34.67 -13.06 -0.08
C LYS A 374 -34.69 -12.25 -1.38
N LEU A 375 -33.74 -11.31 -1.55
CA LEU A 375 -33.63 -10.51 -2.78
C LEU A 375 -33.41 -11.39 -4.02
N ILE A 376 -32.61 -12.46 -3.89
CA ILE A 376 -32.37 -13.42 -4.97
C ILE A 376 -33.65 -14.18 -5.33
N LEU A 377 -34.42 -14.65 -4.34
CA LEU A 377 -35.70 -15.33 -4.60
C LEU A 377 -36.68 -14.41 -5.35
N GLU A 378 -36.85 -13.18 -4.85
CA GLU A 378 -37.77 -12.19 -5.42
C GLU A 378 -37.40 -11.84 -6.86
N LYS A 379 -36.11 -11.64 -7.15
CA LYS A 379 -35.67 -11.24 -8.48
C LYS A 379 -35.57 -12.35 -9.50
N THR A 380 -35.26 -13.58 -9.07
CA THR A 380 -35.17 -14.71 -9.99
C THR A 380 -36.53 -15.37 -10.22
N GLY A 381 -37.44 -15.30 -9.25
CA GLY A 381 -38.69 -16.05 -9.25
C GLY A 381 -38.49 -17.57 -9.19
N GLN A 382 -37.26 -18.03 -8.90
CA GLN A 382 -36.92 -19.44 -8.85
C GLN A 382 -37.04 -19.98 -7.41
N PRO A 383 -37.47 -21.24 -7.22
CA PRO A 383 -37.41 -21.92 -5.94
C PRO A 383 -35.98 -22.01 -5.38
N HIS A 384 -35.84 -21.92 -4.06
CA HIS A 384 -34.54 -21.98 -3.38
C HIS A 384 -33.73 -23.25 -3.74
N ASP A 385 -34.40 -24.40 -3.88
CA ASP A 385 -33.74 -25.67 -4.16
C ASP A 385 -33.20 -25.75 -5.59
N GLU A 386 -33.89 -25.15 -6.56
CA GLU A 386 -33.41 -25.04 -7.95
C GLU A 386 -32.15 -24.16 -8.02
N ILE A 387 -32.15 -23.02 -7.31
CA ILE A 387 -30.99 -22.12 -7.22
C ILE A 387 -29.81 -22.86 -6.59
N SER A 388 -30.02 -23.47 -5.43
CA SER A 388 -28.99 -24.24 -4.72
C SER A 388 -28.43 -25.39 -5.57
N LYS A 389 -29.28 -26.16 -6.26
CA LYS A 389 -28.86 -27.23 -7.17
C LYS A 389 -28.04 -26.69 -8.36
N THR A 390 -28.43 -25.55 -8.92
CA THR A 390 -27.72 -24.90 -10.04
C THR A 390 -26.31 -24.49 -9.63
N ILE A 391 -26.18 -23.86 -8.46
CA ILE A 391 -24.88 -23.47 -7.91
C ILE A 391 -24.04 -24.71 -7.60
N TYR A 392 -24.64 -25.73 -6.97
CA TYR A 392 -23.94 -26.98 -6.66
C TYR A 392 -23.36 -27.63 -7.91
N ASN A 393 -24.20 -27.84 -8.94
CA ASN A 393 -23.77 -28.42 -10.21
C ASN A 393 -22.69 -27.57 -10.89
N SER A 394 -22.78 -26.25 -10.80
CA SER A 394 -21.72 -25.36 -11.27
C SER A 394 -20.39 -25.60 -10.55
N VAL A 395 -20.41 -25.72 -9.22
CA VAL A 395 -19.19 -25.86 -8.41
C VAL A 395 -18.55 -27.21 -8.69
N ILE A 396 -19.34 -28.29 -8.73
CA ILE A 396 -18.86 -29.62 -9.09
C ILE A 396 -18.25 -29.61 -10.49
N LYS A 397 -18.93 -29.03 -11.48
CA LYS A 397 -18.40 -28.92 -12.84
C LYS A 397 -17.07 -28.17 -12.90
N LYS A 398 -16.91 -27.08 -12.15
CA LYS A 398 -15.63 -26.34 -12.07
C LYS A 398 -14.51 -27.21 -11.51
N PHE A 399 -14.79 -28.05 -10.50
CA PHE A 399 -13.81 -29.01 -9.98
C PHE A 399 -13.47 -30.09 -11.00
N GLU A 400 -14.47 -30.68 -11.64
CA GLU A 400 -14.27 -31.69 -12.70
C GLU A 400 -13.43 -31.13 -13.85
N ASP A 401 -13.77 -29.93 -14.34
CA ASP A 401 -13.02 -29.23 -15.38
C ASP A 401 -11.58 -28.92 -14.94
N GLY A 402 -11.38 -28.50 -13.70
CA GLY A 402 -10.06 -28.22 -13.13
C GLY A 402 -9.20 -29.45 -12.83
N MET A 403 -9.78 -30.66 -12.85
CA MET A 403 -9.07 -31.94 -12.70
C MET A 403 -8.81 -32.63 -14.04
N LYS A 404 -9.30 -32.09 -15.16
CA LYS A 404 -9.08 -32.69 -16.48
C LYS A 404 -7.60 -32.69 -16.84
N TYR A 405 -7.19 -33.80 -17.44
CA TYR A 405 -5.91 -33.88 -18.12
C TYR A 405 -6.03 -33.23 -19.49
N PHE A 406 -5.02 -32.42 -19.83
CA PHE A 406 -4.89 -31.80 -21.13
C PHE A 406 -3.67 -32.38 -21.85
N ASP A 407 -3.79 -32.54 -23.16
CA ASP A 407 -2.75 -33.07 -24.04
C ASP A 407 -2.62 -32.19 -25.28
N ASN A 408 -1.38 -31.96 -25.70
CA ASN A 408 -1.03 -31.10 -26.83
C ASN A 408 -1.60 -29.66 -26.73
N GLU A 409 -1.69 -29.13 -25.51
CA GLU A 409 -2.22 -27.78 -25.24
C GLU A 409 -1.11 -26.75 -24.98
N VAL A 410 -1.46 -25.47 -25.10
CA VAL A 410 -0.56 -24.35 -24.82
C VAL A 410 -1.05 -23.54 -23.61
N PHE A 411 -0.23 -23.48 -22.57
CA PHE A 411 -0.53 -22.72 -21.34
C PHE A 411 0.36 -21.49 -21.23
N MET A 412 -0.26 -20.34 -20.97
CA MET A 412 0.44 -19.11 -20.58
C MET A 412 0.25 -18.87 -19.09
N HIS A 413 1.36 -18.92 -18.35
CA HIS A 413 1.44 -18.60 -16.94
C HIS A 413 1.91 -17.16 -16.81
N SER A 414 1.18 -16.35 -16.05
CA SER A 414 1.61 -14.99 -15.75
C SER A 414 1.63 -14.73 -14.25
N GLY A 415 2.63 -14.01 -13.78
CA GLY A 415 2.80 -13.71 -12.37
C GLY A 415 3.63 -12.44 -12.14
N PRO A 416 3.46 -11.78 -10.99
CA PRO A 416 4.29 -10.63 -10.65
C PRO A 416 5.77 -11.04 -10.52
N HIS A 417 6.04 -12.13 -9.78
CA HIS A 417 7.37 -12.70 -9.56
C HIS A 417 7.41 -14.20 -9.92
N HIS A 418 8.58 -14.73 -10.23
CA HIS A 418 8.74 -16.16 -10.58
C HIS A 418 8.46 -17.10 -9.41
N ASP A 419 8.77 -16.68 -8.18
CA ASP A 419 8.45 -17.44 -6.97
C ASP A 419 6.94 -17.58 -6.74
N ASP A 420 6.13 -16.60 -7.13
CA ASP A 420 4.66 -16.70 -7.02
C ASP A 420 4.14 -17.86 -7.86
N ILE A 421 4.74 -18.06 -9.03
CA ILE A 421 4.43 -19.16 -9.93
C ILE A 421 4.95 -20.47 -9.35
N MET A 422 6.24 -20.56 -9.02
CA MET A 422 6.85 -21.85 -8.64
C MET A 422 6.44 -22.33 -7.25
N LEU A 423 6.34 -21.43 -6.26
CA LEU A 423 6.05 -21.80 -4.86
C LEU A 423 4.55 -21.80 -4.56
N GLY A 424 3.80 -20.85 -5.12
CA GLY A 424 2.37 -20.71 -4.84
C GLY A 424 1.48 -21.51 -5.78
N TYR A 425 1.66 -21.27 -7.09
CA TYR A 425 0.71 -21.73 -8.11
C TYR A 425 1.03 -23.11 -8.69
N LEU A 426 2.30 -23.43 -8.94
CA LEU A 426 2.74 -24.66 -9.60
C LEU A 426 2.26 -25.94 -8.90
N PRO A 427 2.22 -26.03 -7.54
CA PRO A 427 1.65 -27.19 -6.87
C PRO A 427 0.20 -27.48 -7.26
N LEU A 428 -0.59 -26.44 -7.54
CA LEU A 428 -2.01 -26.54 -7.89
C LEU A 428 -2.23 -27.01 -9.34
N ILE A 429 -1.28 -26.73 -10.23
CA ILE A 429 -1.38 -27.06 -11.65
C ILE A 429 -0.43 -28.18 -12.09
N ASN A 430 0.15 -28.91 -11.15
CA ASN A 430 1.14 -29.95 -11.44
C ASN A 430 0.60 -31.01 -12.43
N HIS A 431 -0.70 -31.28 -12.40
CA HIS A 431 -1.34 -32.21 -13.35
C HIS A 431 -1.30 -31.71 -14.81
N LEU A 432 -1.24 -30.39 -15.04
CA LEU A 432 -1.15 -29.77 -16.37
C LEU A 432 0.27 -29.81 -16.95
N VAL A 433 1.29 -29.66 -16.11
CA VAL A 433 2.71 -29.63 -16.51
C VAL A 433 3.36 -31.01 -16.68
N ARG A 434 2.69 -32.08 -16.25
CA ARG A 434 3.24 -33.46 -16.34
C ARG A 434 3.30 -34.03 -17.74
N ASN A 435 2.42 -33.57 -18.63
CA ASN A 435 2.34 -34.10 -19.98
C ASN A 435 3.40 -33.41 -20.87
N PRO A 436 4.39 -34.15 -21.43
CA PRO A 436 5.46 -33.57 -22.23
C PRO A 436 4.98 -32.94 -23.55
N ASN A 437 3.78 -33.28 -24.03
CA ASN A 437 3.22 -32.69 -25.25
C ASN A 437 2.65 -31.28 -25.01
N ASN A 438 2.39 -30.90 -23.76
CA ASN A 438 1.92 -29.55 -23.43
C ASN A 438 3.07 -28.55 -23.50
N LYS A 439 2.78 -27.35 -24.00
CA LYS A 439 3.73 -26.23 -24.05
C LYS A 439 3.38 -25.19 -22.99
N HIS A 440 4.36 -24.81 -22.18
CA HIS A 440 4.17 -23.87 -21.08
C HIS A 440 5.05 -22.63 -21.28
N TYR A 441 4.42 -21.45 -21.31
CA TYR A 441 5.10 -20.16 -21.36
C TYR A 441 4.94 -19.47 -20.02
N PHE A 442 6.05 -19.02 -19.42
CA PHE A 442 6.05 -18.32 -18.14
C PHE A 442 6.44 -16.86 -18.36
N ALA A 443 5.48 -15.95 -18.15
CA ALA A 443 5.65 -14.51 -18.27
C ALA A 443 5.62 -13.85 -16.89
N THR A 444 6.76 -13.34 -16.42
CA THR A 444 6.86 -12.67 -15.12
C THR A 444 7.11 -11.18 -15.30
N LEU A 445 6.46 -10.35 -14.49
CA LEU A 445 6.56 -8.88 -14.58
C LEU A 445 7.86 -8.34 -13.96
N THR A 446 8.41 -9.06 -12.98
CA THR A 446 9.65 -8.70 -12.31
C THR A 446 10.68 -9.80 -12.49
N SER A 447 11.90 -9.43 -12.88
CA SER A 447 13.05 -10.30 -12.66
C SER A 447 13.43 -10.18 -11.19
N GLY A 448 13.74 -11.30 -10.52
CA GLY A 448 14.16 -11.32 -9.10
C GLY A 448 15.50 -10.61 -8.81
N PHE A 449 15.95 -9.73 -9.69
CA PHE A 449 17.23 -9.04 -9.66
C PHE A 449 17.22 -7.74 -8.82
N THR A 450 16.04 -7.26 -8.38
CA THR A 450 15.91 -5.96 -7.71
C THR A 450 16.04 -6.00 -6.17
N ALA A 451 16.29 -7.17 -5.57
CA ALA A 451 16.36 -7.35 -4.12
C ALA A 451 17.81 -7.50 -3.60
N VAL A 452 18.75 -6.70 -4.11
CA VAL A 452 20.16 -6.78 -3.70
C VAL A 452 20.59 -5.47 -3.05
N THR A 453 21.02 -5.52 -1.79
CA THR A 453 21.47 -4.32 -1.07
C THR A 453 22.82 -3.83 -1.59
N ASN A 454 23.12 -2.53 -1.43
CA ASN A 454 24.43 -1.96 -1.78
C ASN A 454 25.57 -2.66 -1.01
N SER A 455 25.34 -3.03 0.25
CA SER A 455 26.32 -3.76 1.07
C SER A 455 26.61 -5.15 0.52
N TYR A 456 25.58 -5.89 0.08
CA TYR A 456 25.76 -7.19 -0.54
C TYR A 456 26.47 -7.07 -1.89
N MET A 457 26.09 -6.11 -2.73
CA MET A 457 26.81 -5.85 -3.99
C MET A 457 28.28 -5.49 -3.77
N LEU A 458 28.58 -4.70 -2.73
CA LEU A 458 29.95 -4.37 -2.36
C LEU A 458 30.72 -5.63 -1.93
N GLU A 459 30.13 -6.51 -1.12
CA GLU A 459 30.75 -7.79 -0.73
C GLU A 459 31.05 -8.64 -1.97
N LEU A 460 30.09 -8.76 -2.91
CA LEU A 460 30.30 -9.53 -4.14
C LEU A 460 31.43 -8.98 -5.01
N LEU A 461 31.54 -7.64 -5.13
CA LEU A 461 32.61 -7.00 -5.89
C LEU A 461 33.96 -7.18 -5.20
N GLN A 462 34.01 -7.13 -3.87
CA GLN A 462 35.22 -7.42 -3.09
C GLN A 462 35.66 -8.87 -3.25
N ASP A 463 34.72 -9.82 -3.17
CA ASP A 463 34.97 -11.23 -3.39
C ASP A 463 35.48 -11.48 -4.82
N LEU A 464 34.85 -10.88 -5.84
CA LEU A 464 35.31 -10.98 -7.23
C LEU A 464 36.73 -10.42 -7.39
N LYS A 465 37.03 -9.26 -6.78
CA LYS A 465 38.38 -8.68 -6.80
C LYS A 465 39.41 -9.64 -6.20
N LEU A 466 39.08 -10.29 -5.09
CA LEU A 466 39.96 -11.30 -4.46
C LEU A 466 40.17 -12.50 -5.39
N HIS A 467 39.11 -13.03 -6.01
CA HIS A 467 39.22 -14.17 -6.92
C HIS A 467 40.00 -13.83 -8.20
N LEU A 468 39.81 -12.63 -8.76
CA LEU A 468 40.62 -12.15 -9.88
C LEU A 468 42.10 -12.09 -9.53
N ALA A 469 42.49 -12.01 -8.26
CA ALA A 469 43.90 -12.09 -7.87
C ALA A 469 44.47 -13.52 -7.95
N ILE A 470 43.64 -14.56 -7.90
CA ILE A 470 44.03 -15.98 -7.86
C ILE A 470 44.36 -16.50 -9.27
N GLY A 471 45.52 -17.13 -9.42
CA GLY A 471 46.01 -17.64 -10.71
C GLY A 471 45.09 -18.68 -11.37
N GLU A 472 44.52 -19.61 -10.59
CA GLU A 472 43.57 -20.61 -11.11
C GLU A 472 42.29 -19.98 -11.65
N PHE A 473 41.76 -18.95 -10.97
CA PHE A 473 40.58 -18.24 -11.44
C PHE A 473 40.87 -17.49 -12.74
N ARG A 474 42.03 -16.82 -12.84
CA ARG A 474 42.47 -16.15 -14.07
C ARG A 474 42.72 -17.11 -15.22
N ALA A 475 43.21 -18.31 -14.94
CA ALA A 475 43.43 -19.31 -15.98
C ALA A 475 42.14 -19.64 -16.75
N ARG A 476 40.97 -19.49 -16.13
CA ARG A 476 39.67 -19.72 -16.79
C ARG A 476 39.39 -18.75 -17.93
N PHE A 477 40.08 -17.62 -18.03
CA PHE A 477 39.95 -16.73 -19.17
C PHE A 477 40.46 -17.35 -20.49
N SER A 478 41.32 -18.38 -20.44
CA SER A 478 41.94 -18.93 -21.64
C SER A 478 41.01 -19.71 -22.57
N ASP A 479 39.78 -20.01 -22.15
CA ASP A 479 38.86 -20.90 -22.90
C ASP A 479 37.47 -20.27 -23.14
N HIS A 480 37.38 -18.94 -23.24
CA HIS A 480 36.09 -18.22 -23.30
C HIS A 480 35.13 -18.61 -22.15
N TYR A 481 35.65 -19.10 -21.02
CA TYR A 481 34.84 -19.66 -19.93
C TYR A 481 33.80 -18.69 -19.42
N PHE A 482 34.11 -17.39 -19.37
CA PHE A 482 33.21 -16.33 -18.90
C PHE A 482 32.31 -15.75 -20.00
N SER A 483 32.34 -16.28 -21.23
CA SER A 483 31.45 -15.84 -22.29
C SER A 483 29.97 -16.02 -21.88
N PRO A 484 29.11 -15.01 -22.07
CA PRO A 484 27.67 -15.13 -21.81
C PRO A 484 26.99 -16.25 -22.61
N SER A 485 27.53 -16.59 -23.79
CA SER A 485 27.01 -17.65 -24.67
C SER A 485 27.41 -19.07 -24.26
N PHE A 486 28.31 -19.24 -23.27
CA PHE A 486 28.78 -20.56 -22.85
C PHE A 486 27.87 -21.17 -21.77
N VAL A 487 26.87 -21.93 -22.22
CA VAL A 487 25.81 -22.50 -21.38
C VAL A 487 26.33 -23.51 -20.37
N GLU A 488 27.28 -24.36 -20.76
CA GLU A 488 27.89 -25.38 -19.90
C GLU A 488 28.66 -24.74 -18.75
N GLY A 489 29.40 -23.65 -19.01
CA GLY A 489 30.08 -22.86 -17.98
C GLY A 489 29.10 -22.25 -16.99
N LYS A 490 27.98 -21.70 -17.48
CA LYS A 490 26.92 -21.16 -16.62
C LYS A 490 26.30 -22.23 -15.72
N ASN A 491 26.04 -23.42 -16.25
CA ASN A 491 25.53 -24.56 -15.48
C ASN A 491 26.56 -25.05 -14.45
N ARG A 492 27.84 -25.08 -14.82
CA ARG A 492 28.93 -25.44 -13.91
C ARG A 492 29.05 -24.47 -12.74
N ASP A 493 28.87 -23.17 -12.98
CA ASP A 493 28.88 -22.18 -11.90
C ASP A 493 27.72 -22.38 -10.91
N VAL A 494 26.53 -22.79 -11.40
CA VAL A 494 25.39 -23.16 -10.54
C VAL A 494 25.70 -24.41 -9.72
N ASN A 495 26.21 -25.47 -10.37
CA ASN A 495 26.53 -26.72 -9.69
C ASN A 495 27.59 -26.50 -8.60
N LEU A 496 28.64 -25.71 -8.88
CA LEU A 496 29.67 -25.37 -7.89
C LEU A 496 29.08 -24.65 -6.66
N TYR A 497 28.08 -23.79 -6.86
CA TYR A 497 27.39 -23.13 -5.77
C TYR A 497 26.60 -24.14 -4.92
N LEU A 498 25.88 -25.06 -5.57
CA LEU A 498 25.12 -26.12 -4.90
C LEU A 498 26.03 -27.09 -4.15
N ASP A 499 27.17 -27.47 -4.73
CA ASP A 499 28.21 -28.27 -4.08
C ASP A 499 28.75 -27.54 -2.85
N GLY A 500 28.96 -26.22 -2.95
CA GLY A 500 29.32 -25.38 -1.82
C GLY A 500 28.27 -25.32 -0.72
N ILE A 501 26.98 -25.37 -1.04
CA ILE A 501 25.90 -25.50 -0.05
C ILE A 501 25.97 -26.86 0.63
N ALA A 502 26.02 -27.94 -0.15
CA ALA A 502 26.06 -29.32 0.35
C ALA A 502 27.28 -29.55 1.27
N ALA A 503 28.45 -29.00 0.88
CA ALA A 503 29.68 -29.08 1.65
C ALA A 503 29.80 -28.02 2.76
N ARG A 504 28.82 -27.14 2.94
CA ARG A 504 28.87 -25.97 3.85
C ARG A 504 30.11 -25.08 3.64
N SER A 505 30.66 -25.05 2.43
CA SER A 505 31.88 -24.31 2.08
C SER A 505 31.55 -22.88 1.62
N LYS A 506 31.97 -21.88 2.42
CA LYS A 506 31.84 -20.47 2.02
C LYS A 506 32.72 -20.14 0.81
N THR A 507 33.91 -20.74 0.72
CA THR A 507 34.86 -20.50 -0.38
C THR A 507 34.27 -20.93 -1.73
N LEU A 508 33.73 -22.14 -1.82
CA LEU A 508 33.13 -22.64 -3.07
C LEU A 508 31.93 -21.79 -3.50
N LYS A 509 31.09 -21.40 -2.54
CA LYS A 509 29.94 -20.51 -2.81
C LYS A 509 30.39 -19.14 -3.33
N ARG A 510 31.39 -18.52 -2.69
CA ARG A 510 31.93 -17.21 -3.09
C ARG A 510 32.59 -17.25 -4.46
N GLU A 511 33.34 -18.31 -4.75
CA GLU A 511 33.93 -18.49 -6.06
C GLU A 511 32.86 -18.66 -7.14
N ALA A 512 31.87 -19.53 -6.92
CA ALA A 512 30.76 -19.76 -7.84
C ALA A 512 29.97 -18.47 -8.13
N ILE A 513 29.69 -17.67 -7.10
CA ILE A 513 29.05 -16.37 -7.25
C ILE A 513 29.95 -15.40 -8.02
N SER A 514 31.26 -15.35 -7.72
CA SER A 514 32.22 -14.48 -8.42
C SER A 514 32.30 -14.81 -9.91
N ARG A 515 32.30 -16.11 -10.27
CA ARG A 515 32.26 -16.55 -11.67
C ARG A 515 30.98 -16.10 -12.37
N ARG A 516 29.82 -16.24 -11.72
CA ARG A 516 28.53 -15.77 -12.26
C ARG A 516 28.48 -14.26 -12.39
N LEU A 517 28.96 -13.51 -11.39
CA LEU A 517 28.97 -12.06 -11.41
C LEU A 517 29.78 -11.58 -12.61
N LEU A 518 31.02 -12.06 -12.77
CA LEU A 518 31.89 -11.70 -13.88
C LEU A 518 31.30 -12.04 -15.27
N ARG A 519 30.53 -13.14 -15.38
CA ARG A 519 29.87 -13.53 -16.64
C ARG A 519 28.72 -12.59 -17.05
N ASN A 520 28.09 -11.92 -16.08
CA ASN A 520 26.90 -11.08 -16.30
C ASN A 520 27.17 -9.57 -16.13
N ILE A 521 28.42 -9.20 -15.82
CA ILE A 521 28.95 -7.85 -16.04
C ILE A 521 29.38 -7.76 -17.50
#